data_AF-A0A388KLX7-F1
#
_entry.id   AF-A0A388KLX7-F1
#
_cell.length_a   1.000
_cell.length_b   1.000
_cell.length_c   1.000
_cell.angle_alpha   90.00
_cell.angle_beta   90.00
_cell.angle_gamma   90.00
#
_symmetry.space_group_name_H-M   'P 1'
#
loop_
_entity.id
_entity.type
_entity.pdbx_description
1 polymer ?
#
loop_
_entity_poly.entity_id
_entity_poly.type
_entity_poly.pdbx_seq_one_letter_code
_entity_poly.pdbx_strand_id
1 'polypeptide(L)'
;MEGNPLEPTSLSSVIPQLRFLRAVGIDSNQARGVSSCGLIRSSGEQALRIGHMAGTGEASLNGGYFKVTRHSEAGVTDGDLAQLLVVAFGSAPGVPNWGGLLKRVKNCLESKGFPAAFDTLYVVDPRRSWYSHSKRGTASLLCDDDDDHASAALPSPDGLFFNPSSSCSLVNQESQSKKGGAISTRGATAKQFGPESYYFKELSASVKGYRRVIMLGDSMGASAALMFSQLATAVMAFCPQVDLTSASIRPSRSDAWFQSFRDNLLSAASSSSASITVHCGDWSHDLNQAQMLPKPQVQVVTHPINDHRLAKALNEQGRLVPLVAELIEKEISEAYAFL
;
A
#
# COMPACT_ATOMS: atom_id res chain seq x y z
N MET A 1 7.53 4.25 16.48
CA MET A 1 6.46 3.51 15.80
C MET A 1 5.47 4.52 15.26
N GLU A 2 5.31 4.57 13.95
CA GLU A 2 4.34 5.46 13.33
C GLU A 2 3.12 4.64 12.91
N GLY A 3 1.96 5.01 13.42
CA GLY A 3 0.68 4.62 12.85
C GLY A 3 -0.09 3.51 13.56
N ASN A 4 0.50 2.60 14.32
CA ASN A 4 -0.30 1.47 14.83
C ASN A 4 -1.43 1.97 15.76
N PRO A 5 -2.72 1.75 15.43
CA PRO A 5 -3.78 2.16 16.32
C PRO A 5 -3.72 1.24 17.54
N LEU A 6 -3.10 1.74 18.60
CA LEU A 6 -3.11 1.09 19.90
C LEU A 6 -4.52 1.24 20.47
N GLU A 7 -5.11 0.14 20.95
CA GLU A 7 -6.34 0.25 21.75
C GLU A 7 -6.08 1.27 22.87
N PRO A 8 -7.03 2.17 23.22
CA PRO A 8 -6.82 3.18 24.24
C PRO A 8 -6.28 2.62 25.57
N THR A 9 -6.65 1.38 25.89
CA THR A 9 -6.15 0.62 27.04
C THR A 9 -4.68 0.20 26.90
N SER A 10 -4.20 -0.11 25.69
CA SER A 10 -2.81 -0.46 25.40
C SER A 10 -1.86 0.73 25.57
N LEU A 11 -2.33 1.96 25.34
CA LEU A 11 -1.54 3.17 25.51
C LEU A 11 -1.13 3.42 26.97
N SER A 12 -1.95 3.01 27.94
CA SER A 12 -1.62 3.14 29.37
C SER A 12 -0.28 2.48 29.75
N SER A 13 0.08 1.37 29.08
CA SER A 13 1.35 0.66 29.28
C SER A 13 2.56 1.32 28.61
N VAL A 14 2.33 2.10 27.55
CA VAL A 14 3.37 2.78 26.76
C VAL A 14 3.68 4.17 27.32
N ILE A 15 2.71 4.81 27.98
CA ILE A 15 2.83 6.17 28.51
C ILE A 15 4.05 6.36 29.46
N PRO A 16 4.35 5.44 30.40
CA PRO A 16 5.55 5.55 31.23
C PRO A 16 6.87 5.50 30.43
N GLN A 17 6.84 4.94 29.22
CA GLN A 17 7.99 4.81 28.33
C GLN A 17 8.14 5.98 27.34
N LEU A 18 7.13 6.84 27.19
CA LEU A 18 7.14 7.96 26.23
C LEU A 18 8.34 8.90 26.41
N ARG A 19 8.83 9.08 27.63
CA ARG A 19 10.03 9.88 27.94
C ARG A 19 11.33 9.35 27.31
N PHE A 20 11.36 8.08 26.90
CA PHE A 20 12.49 7.45 26.24
C PHE A 20 12.29 7.31 24.72
N LEU A 21 11.12 7.70 24.21
CA LEU A 21 10.77 7.57 22.81
C LEU A 21 10.94 8.92 22.11
N ARG A 22 11.61 8.90 20.95
CA ARG A 22 11.77 10.11 20.14
C ARG A 22 10.46 10.57 19.51
N ALA A 23 9.60 9.61 19.15
CA ALA A 23 8.25 9.87 18.66
C ALA A 23 7.34 8.64 18.81
N VAL A 24 6.08 8.85 19.19
CA VAL A 24 4.97 7.90 19.17
C VAL A 24 3.80 8.52 18.45
N GLY A 25 3.39 7.89 17.34
CA GLY A 25 2.19 8.28 16.63
C GLY A 25 0.96 7.67 17.30
N ILE A 26 -0.02 8.50 17.68
CA ILE A 26 -1.35 8.04 18.10
C ILE A 26 -2.41 8.70 17.22
N ASP A 27 -3.59 8.12 17.09
CA ASP A 27 -4.68 8.72 16.34
C ASP A 27 -5.52 9.71 17.17
N SER A 28 -6.36 10.51 16.51
CA SER A 28 -7.22 11.51 17.15
C SER A 28 -8.26 10.91 18.11
N ASN A 29 -8.69 9.65 17.93
CA ASN A 29 -9.59 8.97 18.85
C ASN A 29 -8.83 8.53 20.11
N GLN A 30 -7.61 8.00 19.95
CA GLN A 30 -6.69 7.68 21.04
C GLN A 30 -6.30 8.94 21.82
N ALA A 31 -5.97 10.03 21.15
CA ALA A 31 -5.63 11.28 21.80
C ALA A 31 -6.76 11.80 22.69
N ARG A 32 -8.02 11.67 22.23
CA ARG A 32 -9.21 11.98 23.03
C ARG A 32 -9.33 11.06 24.25
N GLY A 33 -9.13 9.76 24.08
CA GLY A 33 -9.15 8.77 25.17
C GLY A 33 -8.02 8.94 26.20
N VAL A 34 -6.82 9.33 25.78
CA VAL A 34 -5.69 9.56 26.69
C VAL A 34 -5.83 10.89 27.43
N SER A 35 -6.38 11.92 26.75
CA SER A 35 -6.66 13.23 27.35
C SER A 35 -7.71 13.13 28.45
N SER A 36 -8.78 12.33 28.25
CA SER A 36 -9.81 12.11 29.27
C SER A 36 -9.30 11.34 30.50
N CYS A 37 -8.21 10.57 30.37
CA CYS A 37 -7.57 9.87 31.49
C CYS A 37 -6.55 10.73 32.26
N GLY A 38 -6.31 11.99 31.87
CA GLY A 38 -5.36 12.88 32.56
C GLY A 38 -3.89 12.45 32.48
N LEU A 39 -3.56 11.52 31.58
CA LEU A 39 -2.25 10.86 31.48
C LEU A 39 -1.19 11.69 30.72
N ILE A 40 -1.60 12.72 29.99
CA ILE A 40 -0.69 13.66 29.32
C ILE A 40 -0.47 14.84 30.26
N ARG A 41 0.37 14.66 31.28
CA ARG A 41 0.88 15.78 32.08
C ARG A 41 2.38 15.94 31.85
N SER A 42 2.69 16.99 31.10
CA SER A 42 3.91 17.83 31.11
C SER A 42 5.28 17.27 30.72
N SER A 43 5.42 16.05 30.20
CA SER A 43 6.73 15.62 29.63
C SER A 43 6.67 14.67 28.43
N GLY A 44 5.52 14.07 28.12
CA GLY A 44 5.34 13.19 26.95
C GLY A 44 4.90 13.88 25.66
N GLU A 45 4.54 15.18 25.70
CA GLU A 45 3.96 15.91 24.56
C GLU A 45 4.93 16.06 23.38
N GLN A 46 6.25 16.19 23.63
CA GLN A 46 7.23 16.33 22.54
C GLN A 46 7.40 15.05 21.72
N ALA A 47 7.18 13.89 22.33
CA ALA A 47 7.22 12.61 21.65
C ALA A 47 5.90 12.26 20.96
N LEU A 48 4.78 12.85 21.38
CA LEU A 48 3.47 12.48 20.87
C LEU A 48 3.19 13.17 19.53
N ARG A 49 2.85 12.39 18.50
CA ARG A 49 2.37 12.89 17.21
C ARG A 49 0.95 12.39 16.99
N ILE A 50 0.00 13.31 16.97
CA ILE A 50 -1.40 12.96 16.72
C ILE A 50 -1.60 12.91 15.21
N GLY A 51 -1.92 11.73 14.68
CA GLY A 51 -2.37 11.55 13.30
C GLY A 51 -3.88 11.70 13.20
N HIS A 52 -4.35 12.36 12.16
CA HIS A 52 -5.77 12.38 11.85
C HIS A 52 -6.13 11.11 11.08
N MET A 53 -7.16 10.40 11.52
CA MET A 53 -7.66 9.24 10.79
C MET A 53 -8.67 9.71 9.75
N ALA A 54 -8.50 9.27 8.52
CA ALA A 54 -9.50 9.44 7.48
C ALA A 54 -10.41 8.21 7.41
N GLY A 55 -11.57 8.42 6.78
CA GLY A 55 -12.54 7.37 6.53
C GLY A 55 -13.58 7.20 7.63
N THR A 56 -14.39 6.14 7.50
CA THR A 56 -15.54 5.86 8.38
C THR A 56 -15.17 5.34 9.77
N GLY A 57 -13.89 5.01 10.00
CA GLY A 57 -13.39 4.43 11.25
C GLY A 57 -13.56 2.90 11.35
N GLU A 58 -14.17 2.24 10.37
CA GLU A 58 -14.30 0.76 10.32
C GLU A 58 -13.01 0.03 9.91
N ALA A 59 -11.93 0.78 9.70
CA ALA A 59 -10.73 0.28 9.06
C ALA A 59 -10.05 -0.84 9.87
N SER A 60 -10.00 -0.71 11.20
CA SER A 60 -9.41 -1.70 12.10
C SER A 60 -10.11 -3.06 12.04
N LEU A 61 -11.41 -3.09 11.72
CA LEU A 61 -12.18 -4.33 11.49
C LEU A 61 -11.85 -4.96 10.13
N ASN A 62 -11.49 -4.13 9.16
CA ASN A 62 -11.18 -4.51 7.78
C ASN A 62 -9.67 -4.67 7.51
N GLY A 63 -8.82 -4.62 8.55
CA GLY A 63 -7.41 -5.03 8.50
C GLY A 63 -6.39 -3.93 8.22
N GLY A 64 -6.82 -2.69 7.96
CA GLY A 64 -5.93 -1.54 7.71
C GLY A 64 -6.51 -0.23 8.25
N TYR A 65 -5.91 0.90 7.94
CA TYR A 65 -6.43 2.23 8.26
C TYR A 65 -5.81 3.32 7.40
N PHE A 66 -6.44 4.48 7.40
CA PHE A 66 -6.04 5.64 6.62
C PHE A 66 -5.61 6.77 7.55
N LYS A 67 -4.35 7.18 7.46
CA LYS A 67 -3.80 8.29 8.26
C LYS A 67 -3.56 9.49 7.36
N VAL A 68 -4.10 10.65 7.72
CA VAL A 68 -3.87 11.92 7.04
C VAL A 68 -2.86 12.76 7.80
N THR A 69 -1.97 13.39 7.04
CA THR A 69 -1.13 14.51 7.48
C THR A 69 -1.47 15.72 6.61
N ARG A 70 -1.91 16.81 7.25
CA ARG A 70 -2.30 18.04 6.55
C ARG A 70 -1.09 18.93 6.29
N HIS A 71 -1.16 19.74 5.24
CA HIS A 71 -0.15 20.77 4.95
C HIS A 71 -0.23 21.94 5.95
N SER A 72 -1.42 22.27 6.47
CA SER A 72 -1.69 23.44 7.32
C SER A 72 -1.32 23.28 8.80
N GLU A 73 -0.77 22.15 9.23
CA GLU A 73 -0.27 21.93 10.61
C GLU A 73 0.87 22.89 11.02
N ALA A 74 1.33 23.75 10.10
CA ALA A 74 2.26 24.87 10.33
C ALA A 74 1.58 26.25 10.47
N GLY A 75 0.32 26.32 10.92
CA GLY A 75 -0.27 27.58 11.44
C GLY A 75 -1.30 28.28 10.53
N VAL A 76 -2.04 27.55 9.70
CA VAL A 76 -3.22 28.08 8.98
C VAL A 76 -4.49 27.50 9.60
N THR A 77 -5.54 28.32 9.68
CA THR A 77 -6.86 28.02 10.24
C THR A 77 -7.36 26.62 9.85
N ASP A 78 -7.77 25.88 10.88
CA ASP A 78 -8.38 24.56 10.83
C ASP A 78 -9.56 24.55 9.81
N GLY A 79 -9.36 24.02 8.60
CA GLY A 79 -10.45 23.93 7.62
C GLY A 79 -10.07 23.67 6.16
N ASP A 80 -9.03 24.30 5.63
CA ASP A 80 -8.81 24.28 4.17
C ASP A 80 -7.98 23.07 3.72
N LEU A 81 -8.57 22.25 2.85
CA LEU A 81 -7.88 21.15 2.17
C LEU A 81 -6.79 21.71 1.27
N ALA A 82 -5.66 21.00 1.17
CA ALA A 82 -4.74 21.22 0.06
C ALA A 82 -5.46 21.02 -1.28
N GLN A 83 -4.97 21.66 -2.35
CA GLN A 83 -5.44 21.37 -3.71
C GLN A 83 -5.01 19.97 -4.19
N LEU A 84 -3.91 19.45 -3.64
CA LEU A 84 -3.31 18.17 -3.98
C LEU A 84 -3.29 17.22 -2.78
N LEU A 85 -3.72 15.98 -3.00
CA LEU A 85 -3.51 14.85 -2.09
C LEU A 85 -2.49 13.87 -2.67
N VAL A 86 -1.54 13.44 -1.85
CA VAL A 86 -0.70 12.26 -2.14
C VAL A 86 -1.20 11.08 -1.34
N VAL A 87 -1.71 10.05 -2.01
CA VAL A 87 -2.08 8.77 -1.41
C VAL A 87 -0.89 7.82 -1.50
N ALA A 88 -0.33 7.46 -0.35
CA ALA A 88 0.88 6.64 -0.24
C ALA A 88 0.54 5.22 0.23
N PHE A 89 0.80 4.23 -0.63
CA PHE A 89 0.61 2.81 -0.37
C PHE A 89 1.96 2.17 -0.05
N GLY A 90 2.14 1.66 1.18
CA GLY A 90 3.32 0.89 1.55
C GLY A 90 3.24 -0.57 1.09
N SER A 91 4.38 -1.19 0.76
CA SER A 91 4.47 -2.61 0.45
C SER A 91 4.50 -3.51 1.70
N ALA A 92 5.14 -3.05 2.78
CA ALA A 92 5.23 -3.72 4.06
C ALA A 92 5.46 -2.69 5.19
N PRO A 93 5.24 -3.07 6.46
CA PRO A 93 5.71 -2.27 7.58
C PRO A 93 7.21 -1.97 7.44
N GLY A 94 7.58 -0.68 7.38
CA GLY A 94 8.98 -0.24 7.40
C GLY A 94 9.66 0.03 6.05
N VAL A 95 9.06 -0.30 4.90
CA VAL A 95 9.70 -0.08 3.58
C VAL A 95 8.68 0.28 2.50
N PRO A 96 9.03 1.24 1.61
CA PRO A 96 9.74 2.47 1.89
C PRO A 96 8.90 3.31 2.86
N ASN A 97 9.60 4.00 3.76
CA ASN A 97 8.95 4.95 4.65
C ASN A 97 8.55 6.20 3.85
N TRP A 98 7.38 6.16 3.21
CA TRP A 98 6.81 7.27 2.46
C TRP A 98 6.74 8.55 3.31
N GLY A 99 6.54 8.45 4.62
CA GLY A 99 6.52 9.62 5.51
C GLY A 99 7.86 10.37 5.53
N GLY A 100 8.97 9.64 5.70
CA GLY A 100 10.31 10.21 5.66
C GLY A 100 10.70 10.75 4.27
N LEU A 101 10.25 10.10 3.20
CA LEU A 101 10.46 10.56 1.83
C LEU A 101 9.67 11.84 1.54
N LEU A 102 8.35 11.83 1.78
CA LEU A 102 7.46 12.94 1.45
C LEU A 102 7.79 14.18 2.27
N LYS A 103 8.30 14.03 3.51
CA LYS A 103 8.88 15.16 4.25
C LYS A 103 10.08 15.79 3.52
N ARG A 104 11.00 14.98 3.00
CA ARG A 104 12.14 15.50 2.21
C ARG A 104 11.69 16.11 0.89
N VAL A 105 10.62 15.58 0.27
CA VAL A 105 10.02 16.16 -0.93
C VAL A 105 9.39 17.53 -0.62
N LYS A 106 8.67 17.68 0.50
CA LYS A 106 8.16 18.99 0.95
C LYS A 106 9.28 20.01 1.10
N ASN A 107 10.35 19.66 1.83
CA ASN A 107 11.51 20.54 1.99
C ASN A 107 12.17 20.89 0.64
N CYS A 108 12.25 19.93 -0.29
CA CYS A 108 12.77 20.16 -1.64
C CYS A 108 11.92 21.19 -2.40
N LEU A 109 10.59 21.04 -2.38
CA LEU A 109 9.65 21.97 -3.03
C LEU A 109 9.71 23.37 -2.41
N GLU A 110 9.75 23.48 -1.08
CA GLU A 110 9.90 24.76 -0.37
C GLU A 110 11.20 25.46 -0.76
N SER A 111 12.31 24.72 -0.87
CA SER A 111 13.59 25.28 -1.29
C SER A 111 13.59 25.79 -2.75
N LYS A 112 12.66 25.30 -3.59
CA LYS A 112 12.42 25.78 -4.95
C LYS A 112 11.40 26.93 -5.01
N GLY A 113 10.85 27.37 -3.88
CA GLY A 113 9.83 28.42 -3.82
C GLY A 113 8.40 27.93 -4.12
N PHE A 114 8.18 26.61 -4.20
CA PHE A 114 6.83 26.06 -4.23
C PHE A 114 6.30 25.98 -2.79
N PRO A 115 5.15 26.60 -2.46
CA PRO A 115 4.53 26.35 -1.17
C PRO A 115 4.24 24.85 -1.09
N ALA A 116 4.74 24.16 -0.05
CA ALA A 116 4.47 22.73 0.15
C ALA A 116 2.99 22.53 0.52
N ALA A 117 2.13 22.57 -0.50
CA ALA A 117 0.68 22.69 -0.37
C ALA A 117 -0.03 21.36 -0.66
N PHE A 118 0.53 20.24 -0.19
CA PHE A 118 -0.11 18.94 -0.36
C PHE A 118 -0.34 18.21 0.97
N ASP A 119 -1.53 17.62 1.05
CA ASP A 119 -1.89 16.70 2.11
C ASP A 119 -1.40 15.30 1.75
N THR A 120 -1.21 14.44 2.75
CA THR A 120 -0.79 13.05 2.53
C THR A 120 -1.74 12.10 3.22
N LEU A 121 -2.24 11.11 2.48
CA LEU A 121 -3.02 9.99 2.99
C LEU A 121 -2.15 8.73 2.95
N TYR A 122 -1.73 8.25 4.11
CA TYR A 122 -1.05 6.98 4.24
C TYR A 122 -2.08 5.85 4.36
N VAL A 123 -2.02 4.90 3.44
CA VAL A 123 -2.80 3.66 3.50
C VAL A 123 -1.96 2.64 4.25
N VAL A 124 -2.34 2.35 5.49
CA VAL A 124 -1.58 1.45 6.36
C VAL A 124 -2.36 0.17 6.57
N ASP A 125 -1.90 -0.89 5.93
CA ASP A 125 -2.56 -2.19 5.94
C ASP A 125 -1.54 -3.30 6.24
N PRO A 126 -1.21 -3.52 7.53
CA PRO A 126 -0.22 -4.52 7.92
C PRO A 126 -0.66 -5.94 7.57
N ARG A 127 -1.96 -6.17 7.39
CA ARG A 127 -2.52 -7.49 7.03
C ARG A 127 -2.68 -7.68 5.53
N ARG A 128 -2.28 -6.67 4.74
CA ARG A 128 -2.41 -6.70 3.29
C ARG A 128 -3.86 -6.94 2.86
N SER A 129 -4.84 -6.61 3.70
CA SER A 129 -6.25 -6.89 3.55
C SER A 129 -6.90 -6.28 2.32
N TRP A 130 -6.33 -5.23 1.72
CA TRP A 130 -6.80 -4.66 0.45
C TRP A 130 -6.75 -5.68 -0.69
N TYR A 131 -5.87 -6.69 -0.60
CA TYR A 131 -5.87 -7.85 -1.51
C TYR A 131 -6.00 -9.20 -0.80
N SER A 132 -5.60 -9.34 0.46
CA SER A 132 -5.69 -10.61 1.16
C SER A 132 -7.10 -10.86 1.71
N HIS A 133 -7.91 -9.84 2.00
CA HIS A 133 -9.26 -9.94 2.58
C HIS A 133 -9.35 -10.78 3.87
N SER A 134 -8.26 -10.90 4.63
CA SER A 134 -8.27 -11.54 5.95
C SER A 134 -9.04 -10.67 6.96
N LYS A 135 -10.34 -10.96 7.16
CA LYS A 135 -11.15 -10.30 8.19
C LYS A 135 -10.67 -10.66 9.59
N ARG A 136 -10.85 -9.76 10.55
CA ARG A 136 -10.62 -10.05 11.99
C ARG A 136 -11.56 -11.21 12.39
N GLY A 137 -11.01 -12.38 12.71
CA GLY A 137 -11.77 -13.56 13.16
C GLY A 137 -11.64 -14.84 12.33
N THR A 138 -11.01 -14.81 11.15
CA THR A 138 -10.76 -16.03 10.33
C THR A 138 -9.28 -16.38 10.19
N ALA A 139 -8.43 -15.83 11.07
CA ALA A 139 -7.04 -16.25 11.15
C ALA A 139 -6.98 -17.65 11.74
N SER A 140 -6.99 -18.67 10.87
CA SER A 140 -6.25 -19.89 11.15
C SER A 140 -4.81 -19.45 11.43
N LEU A 141 -4.38 -19.62 12.68
CA LEU A 141 -2.99 -19.59 13.10
C LEU A 141 -2.23 -20.64 12.30
N LEU A 142 -1.72 -20.27 11.12
CA LEU A 142 -0.74 -21.06 10.38
C LEU A 142 0.31 -20.09 9.83
N CYS A 143 1.32 -19.89 10.69
CA CYS A 143 2.73 -19.69 10.37
C CYS A 143 3.07 -18.65 9.27
N ASP A 144 3.26 -17.41 9.68
CA ASP A 144 4.10 -16.43 8.97
C ASP A 144 5.31 -16.11 9.87
N ASP A 145 6.23 -17.06 9.99
CA ASP A 145 7.61 -16.83 10.43
C ASP A 145 8.49 -17.55 9.39
N ASP A 146 9.03 -16.79 8.44
CA ASP A 146 10.26 -17.12 7.71
C ASP A 146 10.72 -15.85 6.96
N ASP A 147 11.44 -15.01 7.71
CA ASP A 147 12.36 -14.01 7.14
C ASP A 147 13.59 -14.73 6.55
N ASP A 148 14.07 -14.16 5.43
CA ASP A 148 15.45 -14.20 4.92
C ASP A 148 16.16 -15.56 4.82
N HIS A 149 16.12 -16.18 3.63
CA HIS A 149 17.32 -16.64 2.91
C HIS A 149 16.96 -17.01 1.45
N ALA A 150 17.18 -16.08 0.52
CA ALA A 150 17.37 -16.44 -0.88
C ALA A 150 18.76 -17.09 -1.04
N SER A 151 18.87 -18.40 -0.81
CA SER A 151 20.09 -19.13 -1.16
C SER A 151 20.14 -19.35 -2.66
N ALA A 152 21.13 -18.77 -3.32
CA ALA A 152 21.48 -19.06 -4.70
C ALA A 152 21.75 -20.56 -4.86
N ALA A 153 20.97 -21.24 -5.70
CA ALA A 153 21.30 -22.58 -6.15
C ALA A 153 22.44 -22.50 -7.18
N LEU A 154 23.65 -22.89 -6.77
CA LEU A 154 24.72 -23.25 -7.71
C LEU A 154 24.47 -24.68 -8.22
N PRO A 155 24.76 -24.98 -9.50
CA PRO A 155 24.65 -26.34 -10.00
C PRO A 155 25.82 -27.16 -9.49
N SER A 156 25.55 -28.33 -8.91
CA SER A 156 26.59 -29.35 -8.71
C SER A 156 26.51 -30.40 -9.82
N PRO A 157 27.67 -30.86 -10.32
CA PRO A 157 27.78 -31.86 -11.37
C PRO A 157 27.58 -33.27 -10.79
N ASP A 158 27.37 -34.21 -11.70
CA ASP A 158 27.39 -35.66 -11.48
C ASP A 158 26.09 -36.28 -10.95
N GLY A 159 25.44 -36.99 -11.86
CA GLY A 159 24.25 -37.77 -11.58
C GLY A 159 24.53 -39.02 -10.75
N LEU A 160 23.46 -39.55 -10.17
CA LEU A 160 23.17 -40.98 -10.09
C LEU A 160 21.72 -41.16 -9.61
N PHE A 161 21.03 -42.07 -10.29
CA PHE A 161 19.67 -42.52 -10.03
C PHE A 161 19.48 -43.02 -8.59
N PHE A 162 18.33 -42.73 -7.97
CA PHE A 162 17.65 -43.71 -7.11
C PHE A 162 16.14 -43.42 -7.03
N ASN A 163 15.36 -44.44 -7.39
CA ASN A 163 13.92 -44.57 -7.20
C ASN A 163 13.71 -45.54 -6.03
N PRO A 164 12.74 -45.33 -5.13
CA PRO A 164 11.82 -46.43 -4.90
C PRO A 164 10.35 -45.98 -4.70
N SER A 165 9.52 -46.72 -5.40
CA SER A 165 8.08 -46.95 -5.21
C SER A 165 7.69 -47.46 -3.81
N SER A 166 6.58 -46.95 -3.28
CA SER A 166 5.56 -47.71 -2.50
C SER A 166 4.32 -46.80 -2.34
N SER A 167 3.28 -46.94 -3.16
CA SER A 167 2.07 -47.76 -2.90
C SER A 167 1.37 -47.47 -1.56
N CYS A 168 0.32 -46.66 -1.59
CA CYS A 168 -0.82 -46.82 -0.69
C CYS A 168 -2.11 -46.47 -1.43
N SER A 169 -2.96 -47.47 -1.60
CA SER A 169 -4.18 -47.49 -2.38
C SER A 169 -5.41 -47.09 -1.56
N LEU A 170 -6.23 -46.23 -2.18
CA LEU A 170 -7.70 -46.21 -2.24
C LEU A 170 -8.53 -46.70 -1.03
N VAL A 171 -9.37 -45.82 -0.50
CA VAL A 171 -10.76 -46.15 -0.15
C VAL A 171 -11.68 -45.11 -0.80
N ASN A 172 -12.42 -45.56 -1.81
CA ASN A 172 -13.59 -44.91 -2.36
C ASN A 172 -14.78 -45.14 -1.42
N GLN A 173 -15.50 -44.07 -1.07
CA GLN A 173 -16.94 -44.15 -0.85
C GLN A 173 -17.63 -43.08 -1.67
N GLU A 174 -18.18 -43.51 -2.81
CA GLU A 174 -19.24 -42.80 -3.51
C GLU A 174 -20.52 -42.83 -2.65
N SER A 175 -21.18 -41.69 -2.53
CA SER A 175 -22.64 -41.65 -2.42
C SER A 175 -23.14 -40.42 -3.18
N GLN A 176 -24.26 -40.65 -3.86
CA GLN A 176 -24.66 -40.00 -5.09
C GLN A 176 -25.57 -38.78 -4.90
N SER A 177 -25.30 -37.77 -5.73
CA SER A 177 -26.24 -36.97 -6.54
C SER A 177 -27.12 -35.85 -5.96
N LYS A 178 -27.07 -34.75 -6.74
CA LYS A 178 -28.14 -33.79 -7.12
C LYS A 178 -28.46 -32.65 -6.14
N LYS A 179 -27.95 -31.45 -6.46
CA LYS A 179 -28.61 -30.52 -7.40
C LYS A 179 -27.66 -29.37 -7.77
N GLY A 180 -27.48 -29.18 -9.08
CA GLY A 180 -26.69 -28.10 -9.63
C GLY A 180 -27.33 -26.74 -9.40
N GLY A 181 -26.55 -25.84 -8.85
CA GLY A 181 -26.67 -24.41 -9.06
C GLY A 181 -25.29 -23.92 -9.44
N ALA A 182 -25.08 -23.57 -10.71
CA ALA A 182 -23.89 -22.84 -11.12
C ALA A 182 -23.92 -21.48 -10.43
N ILE A 183 -23.27 -21.37 -9.26
CA ILE A 183 -23.00 -20.09 -8.63
C ILE A 183 -22.03 -19.38 -9.56
N SER A 184 -22.49 -18.33 -10.21
CA SER A 184 -21.67 -17.44 -11.03
C SER A 184 -20.53 -16.87 -10.18
N THR A 185 -19.34 -17.45 -10.31
CA THR A 185 -18.11 -17.03 -9.62
C THR A 185 -17.65 -15.64 -10.05
N ARG A 186 -18.10 -15.16 -11.22
CA ARG A 186 -17.84 -13.79 -11.70
C ARG A 186 -18.44 -12.70 -10.80
N GLY A 187 -19.55 -12.96 -10.10
CA GLY A 187 -20.22 -11.95 -9.26
C GLY A 187 -19.59 -11.73 -7.89
N ALA A 188 -18.86 -12.73 -7.36
CA ALA A 188 -18.24 -12.65 -6.04
C ALA A 188 -16.89 -11.91 -6.08
N THR A 189 -16.13 -12.02 -7.17
CA THR A 189 -14.79 -11.44 -7.31
C THR A 189 -14.81 -9.97 -7.71
N ALA A 190 -15.81 -9.51 -8.47
CA ALA A 190 -15.98 -8.08 -8.78
C ALA A 190 -16.25 -7.22 -7.52
N LYS A 191 -16.90 -7.79 -6.50
CA LYS A 191 -17.10 -7.14 -5.19
C LYS A 191 -15.80 -6.95 -4.40
N GLN A 192 -14.74 -7.66 -4.77
CA GLN A 192 -13.53 -7.78 -3.97
C GLN A 192 -12.54 -6.62 -4.20
N PHE A 193 -12.43 -6.16 -5.45
CA PHE A 193 -11.49 -5.10 -5.86
C PHE A 193 -12.17 -3.91 -6.55
N GLY A 194 -13.45 -4.04 -6.89
CA GLY A 194 -14.21 -3.00 -7.59
C GLY A 194 -14.75 -1.91 -6.68
N PRO A 195 -15.64 -1.04 -7.24
CA PRO A 195 -16.24 0.09 -6.52
C PRO A 195 -16.99 -0.28 -5.24
N GLU A 196 -17.45 -1.53 -5.14
CA GLU A 196 -18.15 -2.04 -3.98
C GLU A 196 -17.25 -2.42 -2.81
N SER A 197 -15.93 -2.52 -3.04
CA SER A 197 -14.95 -2.89 -2.02
C SER A 197 -14.79 -1.82 -0.94
N TYR A 198 -14.44 -2.25 0.26
CA TYR A 198 -14.19 -1.37 1.41
C TYR A 198 -13.14 -0.30 1.07
N TYR A 199 -11.97 -0.72 0.57
CA TYR A 199 -10.88 0.19 0.25
C TYR A 199 -11.24 1.21 -0.83
N PHE A 200 -11.98 0.81 -1.87
CA PHE A 200 -12.42 1.76 -2.89
C PHE A 200 -13.34 2.83 -2.31
N LYS A 201 -14.31 2.44 -1.47
CA LYS A 201 -15.24 3.38 -0.83
C LYS A 201 -14.53 4.39 0.06
N GLU A 202 -13.60 3.92 0.90
CA GLU A 202 -12.82 4.78 1.80
C GLU A 202 -11.87 5.71 1.05
N LEU A 203 -11.17 5.19 0.03
CA LEU A 203 -10.31 6.00 -0.84
C LEU A 203 -11.15 7.04 -1.58
N SER A 204 -12.26 6.65 -2.19
CA SER A 204 -13.17 7.54 -2.92
C SER A 204 -13.67 8.68 -2.03
N ALA A 205 -14.08 8.36 -0.80
CA ALA A 205 -14.49 9.36 0.18
C ALA A 205 -13.33 10.31 0.56
N SER A 206 -12.12 9.77 0.74
CA SER A 206 -10.94 10.54 1.16
C SER A 206 -10.42 11.46 0.06
N VAL A 207 -10.56 11.10 -1.22
CA VAL A 207 -10.04 11.89 -2.34
C VAL A 207 -11.03 12.96 -2.85
N LYS A 208 -12.33 12.82 -2.56
CA LYS A 208 -13.42 13.62 -3.17
C LYS A 208 -13.24 15.15 -3.08
N GLY A 209 -12.59 15.65 -2.02
CA GLY A 209 -12.39 17.08 -1.80
C GLY A 209 -11.16 17.67 -2.48
N TYR A 210 -10.32 16.84 -3.11
CA TYR A 210 -9.07 17.28 -3.71
C TYR A 210 -9.20 17.44 -5.21
N ARG A 211 -8.60 18.50 -5.74
CA ARG A 211 -8.59 18.79 -7.17
C ARG A 211 -7.63 17.88 -7.91
N ARG A 212 -6.50 17.56 -7.29
CA ARG A 212 -5.48 16.65 -7.81
C ARG A 212 -5.18 15.55 -6.80
N VAL A 213 -4.91 14.36 -7.30
CA VAL A 213 -4.67 13.16 -6.49
C VAL A 213 -3.54 12.35 -7.12
N ILE A 214 -2.43 12.21 -6.40
CA ILE A 214 -1.34 11.31 -6.77
C ILE A 214 -1.51 10.00 -6.00
N MET A 215 -1.46 8.87 -6.68
CA MET A 215 -1.25 7.57 -6.04
C MET A 215 0.20 7.12 -6.20
N LEU A 216 0.84 6.88 -5.06
CA LEU A 216 2.24 6.54 -4.94
C LEU A 216 2.39 5.20 -4.23
N GLY A 217 3.16 4.29 -4.80
CA GLY A 217 3.43 3.01 -4.14
C GLY A 217 4.60 2.25 -4.74
N ASP A 218 5.06 1.24 -4.02
CA ASP A 218 6.14 0.32 -4.40
C ASP A 218 5.69 -1.14 -4.24
N SER A 219 6.22 -2.07 -5.03
CA SER A 219 5.90 -3.50 -4.94
C SER A 219 4.38 -3.75 -4.88
N MET A 220 3.85 -4.36 -3.81
CA MET A 220 2.40 -4.50 -3.63
C MET A 220 1.67 -3.16 -3.45
N GLY A 221 2.28 -2.17 -2.82
CA GLY A 221 1.73 -0.81 -2.77
C GLY A 221 1.64 -0.16 -4.16
N ALA A 222 2.57 -0.45 -5.06
CA ALA A 222 2.51 -0.05 -6.46
C ALA A 222 1.34 -0.72 -7.18
N SER A 223 1.08 -2.01 -6.91
CA SER A 223 -0.11 -2.70 -7.41
C SER A 223 -1.41 -2.08 -6.90
N ALA A 224 -1.45 -1.64 -5.63
CA ALA A 224 -2.61 -0.91 -5.09
C ALA A 224 -2.81 0.43 -5.80
N ALA A 225 -1.73 1.20 -6.01
CA ALA A 225 -1.79 2.46 -6.74
C ALA A 225 -2.35 2.29 -8.16
N LEU A 226 -2.02 1.19 -8.84
CA LEU A 226 -2.60 0.83 -10.14
C LEU A 226 -4.07 0.37 -10.03
N MET A 227 -4.39 -0.46 -9.03
CA MET A 227 -5.74 -0.98 -8.78
C MET A 227 -6.75 0.14 -8.53
N PHE A 228 -6.34 1.21 -7.83
CA PHE A 228 -7.21 2.33 -7.48
C PHE A 228 -6.99 3.56 -8.38
N SER A 229 -6.25 3.42 -9.48
CA SER A 229 -5.85 4.50 -10.38
C SER A 229 -7.01 5.32 -10.96
N GLN A 230 -8.24 4.80 -10.99
CA GLN A 230 -9.43 5.55 -11.41
C GLN A 230 -9.79 6.72 -10.48
N LEU A 231 -9.28 6.71 -9.26
CA LEU A 231 -9.49 7.78 -8.27
C LEU A 231 -8.37 8.84 -8.30
N ALA A 232 -7.40 8.71 -9.21
CA ALA A 232 -6.21 9.54 -9.27
C ALA A 232 -6.20 10.46 -10.49
N THR A 233 -5.45 11.55 -10.41
CA THR A 233 -5.03 12.36 -11.58
C THR A 233 -3.67 11.90 -12.10
N ALA A 234 -2.82 11.38 -11.22
CA ALA A 234 -1.55 10.75 -11.60
C ALA A 234 -1.21 9.56 -10.72
N VAL A 235 -0.46 8.61 -11.28
CA VAL A 235 0.04 7.43 -10.58
C VAL A 235 1.54 7.28 -10.82
N MET A 236 2.29 7.09 -9.75
CA MET A 236 3.70 6.75 -9.78
C MET A 236 3.93 5.47 -9.00
N ALA A 237 4.23 4.39 -9.72
CA ALA A 237 4.31 3.06 -9.15
C ALA A 237 5.69 2.46 -9.39
N PHE A 238 6.33 1.90 -8.36
CA PHE A 238 7.66 1.27 -8.44
C PHE A 238 7.56 -0.25 -8.35
N CYS A 239 7.99 -0.96 -9.39
CA CYS A 239 8.03 -2.43 -9.47
C CYS A 239 6.71 -3.12 -9.03
N PRO A 240 5.54 -2.77 -9.62
CA PRO A 240 4.27 -3.40 -9.27
C PRO A 240 4.28 -4.90 -9.53
N GLN A 241 3.61 -5.67 -8.67
CA GLN A 241 3.27 -7.06 -8.95
C GLN A 241 1.89 -7.12 -9.63
N VAL A 242 1.88 -7.38 -10.94
CA VAL A 242 0.69 -7.41 -11.79
C VAL A 242 0.06 -8.79 -11.78
N ASP A 243 0.88 -9.83 -11.91
CA ASP A 243 0.47 -11.23 -11.90
C ASP A 243 1.11 -11.98 -10.73
N LEU A 244 0.30 -12.23 -9.70
CA LEU A 244 0.73 -12.92 -8.49
C LEU A 244 0.95 -14.42 -8.68
N THR A 245 0.50 -15.04 -9.78
CA THR A 245 0.83 -16.46 -10.06
C THR A 245 2.32 -16.66 -10.28
N SER A 246 2.98 -15.64 -10.84
CA SER A 246 4.41 -15.62 -11.15
C SER A 246 5.23 -14.81 -10.14
N ALA A 247 4.59 -14.27 -9.10
CA ALA A 247 5.29 -13.56 -8.03
C ALA A 247 6.04 -14.55 -7.13
N SER A 248 7.25 -14.15 -6.72
CA SER A 248 8.10 -14.90 -5.79
C SER A 248 7.53 -14.94 -4.37
N ILE A 249 6.84 -13.88 -3.96
CA ILE A 249 6.13 -13.76 -2.69
C ILE A 249 4.66 -13.51 -3.00
N ARG A 250 3.79 -14.46 -2.62
CA ARG A 250 2.35 -14.37 -2.90
C ARG A 250 1.53 -14.98 -1.77
N PRO A 251 0.29 -14.49 -1.55
CA PRO A 251 -0.60 -15.08 -0.55
C PRO A 251 -1.07 -16.48 -0.99
N SER A 252 -1.40 -17.34 -0.02
CA SER A 252 -2.01 -18.64 -0.26
C SER A 252 -3.46 -18.49 -0.77
N ARG A 253 -3.60 -18.41 -2.10
CA ARG A 253 -4.88 -18.19 -2.80
C ARG A 253 -4.98 -19.10 -4.04
N SER A 254 -6.20 -19.25 -4.56
CA SER A 254 -6.46 -20.06 -5.76
C SER A 254 -6.08 -19.33 -7.04
N ASP A 255 -5.85 -20.08 -8.13
CA ASP A 255 -5.55 -19.51 -9.45
C ASP A 255 -6.66 -18.58 -9.95
N ALA A 256 -7.93 -18.93 -9.72
CA ALA A 256 -9.05 -18.06 -10.06
C ALA A 256 -9.02 -16.72 -9.31
N TRP A 257 -8.50 -16.71 -8.08
CA TRP A 257 -8.31 -15.48 -7.31
C TRP A 257 -7.16 -14.66 -7.90
N PHE A 258 -6.02 -15.27 -8.23
CA PHE A 258 -4.89 -14.57 -8.87
C PHE A 258 -5.28 -13.97 -10.23
N GLN A 259 -6.02 -14.72 -11.05
CA GLN A 259 -6.58 -14.21 -12.32
C GLN A 259 -7.49 -13.01 -12.07
N SER A 260 -8.41 -13.11 -11.10
CA SER A 260 -9.30 -12.00 -10.76
C SER A 260 -8.52 -10.76 -10.31
N PHE A 261 -7.48 -10.91 -9.48
CA PHE A 261 -6.62 -9.81 -9.08
C PHE A 261 -5.99 -9.13 -10.30
N ARG A 262 -5.36 -9.92 -11.17
CA ARG A 262 -4.70 -9.42 -12.40
C ARG A 262 -5.69 -8.69 -13.30
N ASP A 263 -6.84 -9.30 -13.56
CA ASP A 263 -7.86 -8.73 -14.46
C ASP A 263 -8.42 -7.42 -13.91
N ASN A 264 -8.66 -7.32 -12.60
CA ASN A 264 -9.12 -6.07 -11.98
C ASN A 264 -8.04 -4.98 -12.04
N LEU A 265 -6.78 -5.30 -11.74
CA LEU A 265 -5.68 -4.34 -11.82
C LEU A 265 -5.51 -3.80 -13.24
N LEU A 266 -5.45 -4.70 -14.23
CA LEU A 266 -5.30 -4.32 -15.63
C LEU A 266 -6.51 -3.54 -16.13
N SER A 267 -7.72 -3.92 -15.75
CA SER A 267 -8.95 -3.19 -16.08
C SER A 267 -8.95 -1.78 -15.48
N ALA A 268 -8.58 -1.64 -14.21
CA ALA A 268 -8.49 -0.35 -13.54
C ALA A 268 -7.47 0.57 -14.20
N ALA A 269 -6.26 0.06 -14.44
CA ALA A 269 -5.20 0.81 -15.13
C ALA A 269 -5.62 1.21 -16.55
N SER A 270 -6.27 0.31 -17.31
CA SER A 270 -6.70 0.58 -18.69
C SER A 270 -7.81 1.61 -18.79
N SER A 271 -8.70 1.68 -17.79
CA SER A 271 -9.86 2.57 -17.78
C SER A 271 -9.62 3.86 -17.00
N SER A 272 -8.45 4.01 -16.37
CA SER A 272 -8.07 5.21 -15.64
C SER A 272 -7.84 6.39 -16.59
N SER A 273 -8.30 7.57 -16.18
CA SER A 273 -7.95 8.85 -16.83
C SER A 273 -6.64 9.45 -16.31
N ALA A 274 -5.99 8.80 -15.33
CA ALA A 274 -4.77 9.29 -14.72
C ALA A 274 -3.57 9.19 -15.66
N SER A 275 -2.60 10.08 -15.47
CA SER A 275 -1.26 9.90 -16.04
C SER A 275 -0.50 8.84 -15.23
N ILE A 276 -0.30 7.66 -15.80
CA ILE A 276 0.31 6.52 -15.10
C ILE A 276 1.76 6.31 -15.56
N THR A 277 2.70 6.44 -14.63
CA THR A 277 4.11 6.08 -14.82
C THR A 277 4.50 4.93 -13.89
N VAL A 278 5.05 3.88 -14.49
CA VAL A 278 5.59 2.72 -13.78
C VAL A 278 7.11 2.72 -13.94
N HIS A 279 7.81 2.77 -12.82
CA HIS A 279 9.26 2.62 -12.77
C HIS A 279 9.60 1.17 -12.41
N CYS A 280 10.43 0.51 -13.21
CA CYS A 280 10.90 -0.84 -12.94
C CYS A 280 12.42 -0.94 -13.03
N GLY A 281 13.02 -1.89 -12.31
CA GLY A 281 14.41 -2.29 -12.49
C GLY A 281 14.60 -3.06 -13.80
N ASP A 282 15.84 -3.41 -14.11
CA ASP A 282 16.18 -4.27 -15.25
C ASP A 282 16.20 -5.76 -14.87
N TRP A 283 15.79 -6.08 -13.63
CA TRP A 283 15.54 -7.45 -13.22
C TRP A 283 14.43 -8.07 -14.08
N SER A 284 14.71 -9.25 -14.65
CA SER A 284 13.80 -9.91 -15.60
C SER A 284 12.40 -10.15 -15.04
N HIS A 285 12.28 -10.41 -13.74
CA HIS A 285 10.99 -10.55 -13.07
C HIS A 285 10.16 -9.25 -13.14
N ASP A 286 10.74 -8.12 -12.74
CA ASP A 286 10.07 -6.82 -12.77
C ASP A 286 9.73 -6.39 -14.21
N LEU A 287 10.61 -6.66 -15.16
CA LEU A 287 10.36 -6.40 -16.58
C LEU A 287 9.17 -7.22 -17.09
N ASN A 288 9.09 -8.50 -16.74
CA ASN A 288 7.97 -9.35 -17.13
C ASN A 288 6.64 -8.84 -16.54
N GLN A 289 6.63 -8.39 -15.28
CA GLN A 289 5.45 -7.77 -14.66
C GLN A 289 5.05 -6.47 -15.39
N ALA A 290 6.02 -5.60 -15.66
CA ALA A 290 5.78 -4.32 -16.31
C ALA A 290 5.31 -4.47 -17.77
N GLN A 291 5.73 -5.52 -18.48
CA GLN A 291 5.31 -5.81 -19.85
C GLN A 291 3.81 -6.16 -19.98
N MET A 292 3.17 -6.62 -18.91
CA MET A 292 1.74 -6.94 -18.89
C MET A 292 0.84 -5.70 -18.84
N LEU A 293 1.40 -4.53 -18.50
CA LEU A 293 0.64 -3.31 -18.30
C LEU A 293 0.08 -2.75 -19.61
N PRO A 294 -1.13 -2.17 -19.58
CA PRO A 294 -1.82 -1.73 -20.79
C PRO A 294 -1.12 -0.52 -21.43
N LYS A 295 -0.80 -0.64 -22.72
CA LYS A 295 -0.27 0.45 -23.55
C LYS A 295 -1.37 1.03 -24.45
N PRO A 296 -1.40 2.35 -24.72
CA PRO A 296 -0.44 3.38 -24.30
C PRO A 296 -0.72 3.98 -22.91
N GLN A 297 -1.75 3.49 -22.21
CA GLN A 297 -2.24 4.08 -20.95
C GLN A 297 -1.19 4.15 -19.85
N VAL A 298 -0.25 3.20 -19.81
CA VAL A 298 0.83 3.15 -18.83
C VAL A 298 2.18 3.36 -19.49
N GLN A 299 2.90 4.39 -19.03
CA GLN A 299 4.29 4.62 -19.40
C GLN A 299 5.21 3.81 -18.48
N VAL A 300 6.07 2.97 -19.06
CA VAL A 300 7.07 2.20 -18.31
C VAL A 300 8.45 2.84 -18.47
N VAL A 301 9.12 3.10 -17.36
CA VAL A 301 10.49 3.64 -17.28
C VAL A 301 11.39 2.61 -16.60
N THR A 302 12.32 2.07 -17.35
CA THR A 302 13.29 1.08 -16.84
C THR A 302 14.54 1.76 -16.31
N HIS A 303 15.00 1.32 -15.15
CA HIS A 303 16.26 1.74 -14.53
C HIS A 303 17.26 0.58 -14.53
N PRO A 304 18.57 0.85 -14.73
CA PRO A 304 19.61 -0.19 -14.69
C PRO A 304 19.92 -0.60 -13.24
N ILE A 305 18.92 -1.15 -12.55
CA ILE A 305 18.98 -1.60 -11.16
C ILE A 305 18.34 -2.99 -11.11
N ASN A 306 19.17 -4.00 -10.90
CA ASN A 306 18.77 -5.40 -10.88
C ASN A 306 18.32 -5.82 -9.47
N ASP A 307 17.31 -5.13 -8.94
CA ASP A 307 16.74 -5.38 -7.61
C ASP A 307 15.25 -4.95 -7.61
N HIS A 308 14.39 -5.79 -7.04
CA HIS A 308 12.97 -5.50 -6.83
C HIS A 308 12.77 -4.26 -5.93
N ARG A 309 13.70 -3.98 -5.02
CA ARG A 309 13.67 -2.83 -4.11
C ARG A 309 14.10 -1.53 -4.79
N LEU A 310 13.63 -1.28 -6.02
CA LEU A 310 14.00 -0.13 -6.84
C LEU A 310 13.85 1.21 -6.11
N ALA A 311 12.71 1.44 -5.45
CA ALA A 311 12.47 2.69 -4.72
C ALA A 311 13.53 2.91 -3.62
N LYS A 312 13.91 1.84 -2.90
CA LYS A 312 14.98 1.89 -1.90
C LYS A 312 16.32 2.26 -2.55
N ALA A 313 16.69 1.58 -3.64
CA ALA A 313 17.93 1.84 -4.37
C ALA A 313 17.99 3.28 -4.93
N LEU A 314 16.91 3.77 -5.54
CA LEU A 314 16.81 5.16 -6.01
C LEU A 314 16.92 6.16 -4.86
N ASN A 315 16.38 5.83 -3.68
CA ASN A 315 16.50 6.68 -2.50
C ASN A 315 17.93 6.73 -1.97
N GLU A 316 18.63 5.59 -1.91
CA GLU A 316 20.04 5.51 -1.51
C GLU A 316 20.96 6.26 -2.47
N GLN A 317 20.59 6.31 -3.77
CA GLN A 317 21.27 7.10 -4.79
C GLN A 317 20.88 8.59 -4.82
N GLY A 318 19.99 9.05 -3.93
CA GLY A 318 19.52 10.44 -3.91
C GLY A 318 18.61 10.83 -5.08
N ARG A 319 18.13 9.86 -5.88
CA ARG A 319 17.33 10.06 -7.10
C ARG A 319 15.82 10.01 -6.87
N LEU A 320 15.35 9.37 -5.79
CA LEU A 320 13.92 9.20 -5.54
C LEU A 320 13.22 10.53 -5.17
N VAL A 321 13.86 11.38 -4.36
CA VAL A 321 13.26 12.68 -3.95
C VAL A 321 13.02 13.60 -5.15
N PRO A 322 14.00 13.87 -6.04
CA PRO A 322 13.77 14.67 -7.23
C PRO A 322 12.64 14.13 -8.10
N LEU A 323 12.61 12.82 -8.32
CA LEU A 323 11.62 12.18 -9.19
C LEU A 323 10.18 12.33 -8.65
N VAL A 324 9.97 12.14 -7.35
CA VAL A 324 8.64 12.36 -6.72
C VAL A 324 8.30 13.86 -6.67
N ALA A 325 9.29 14.72 -6.42
CA ALA A 325 9.09 16.17 -6.38
C ALA A 325 8.65 16.72 -7.74
N GLU A 326 9.25 16.26 -8.85
CA GLU A 326 8.86 16.66 -10.21
C GLU A 326 7.41 16.33 -10.53
N LEU A 327 6.93 15.14 -10.14
CA LEU A 327 5.52 14.79 -10.31
C LEU A 327 4.60 15.70 -9.48
N ILE A 328 4.94 15.93 -8.22
CA ILE A 328 4.15 16.80 -7.34
C ILE A 328 4.13 18.24 -7.87
N GLU A 329 5.28 18.74 -8.34
CA GLU A 329 5.43 20.07 -8.92
C GLU A 329 4.52 20.25 -10.15
N LYS A 330 4.50 19.25 -11.03
CA LYS A 330 3.60 19.20 -12.19
C LYS A 330 2.13 19.26 -11.76
N GLU A 331 1.72 18.39 -10.85
CA GLU A 331 0.32 18.31 -10.40
C GLU A 331 -0.14 19.56 -9.66
N ILE A 332 0.73 20.17 -8.85
CA ILE A 332 0.49 21.47 -8.21
C ILE A 332 0.27 22.54 -9.29
N SER A 333 1.18 22.63 -10.27
CA SER A 333 1.08 23.62 -11.34
C SER A 333 -0.23 23.48 -12.13
N GLU A 334 -0.65 22.26 -12.43
CA GLU A 334 -1.93 21.98 -13.09
C GLU A 334 -3.15 22.32 -12.19
N ALA A 335 -3.02 22.19 -10.87
CA ALA A 335 -4.07 22.61 -9.94
C ALA A 335 -4.27 24.13 -9.93
N TYR A 336 -3.20 24.91 -10.04
CA TYR A 336 -3.26 26.38 -10.03
C TYR A 336 -3.50 27.01 -11.41
N ALA A 337 -3.24 26.28 -12.50
CA ALA A 337 -3.43 26.78 -13.87
C ALA A 337 -4.89 27.12 -14.25
N PHE A 338 -5.89 26.80 -13.42
CA PHE A 338 -7.28 27.20 -13.65
C PHE A 338 -7.88 28.00 -12.48
N LEU A 339 -7.06 28.82 -11.81
CA LEU A 339 -7.52 29.95 -11.00
C LEU A 339 -7.25 31.24 -11.78
#